data_AF-A0AAX3QT62-F1
#
_entry.id   AF-A0AAX3QT62-F1
#
_cell.length_a   1.000
_cell.length_b   1.000
_cell.length_c   1.000
_cell.angle_alpha   90.00
_cell.angle_beta   90.00
_cell.angle_gamma   90.00
#
_symmetry.space_group_name_H-M   'P 1'
#
loop_
_entity.id
_entity.type
_entity.pdbx_description
1 polymer ?
#
loop_
_entity_poly.entity_id
_entity_poly.type
_entity_poly.pdbx_seq_one_letter_code
_entity_poly.pdbx_strand_id
1 'polypeptide(L)'
;MDRRERDYSIDFVKGVAILFVILLHNMPNESIYSIAYIGQAVPLFLLVSSYLTYGGFQRKGFNGYFSARNVKKMLDRVSLPFFLLIFSQCAIFYLLKGGVDWQRLYMQGGFGPGSYYPWIYLQCWLILPFVIFLVNCLSFRRSFVLFVGICALGE
;
A
#
# COMPACT_ATOMS: atom_id res chain seq x y z
N MET A 1 -15.34 -25.03 -12.69
CA MET A 1 -14.81 -24.03 -11.75
C MET A 1 -13.45 -23.61 -12.27
N ASP A 2 -13.40 -22.53 -13.04
CA ASP A 2 -12.23 -22.15 -13.82
C ASP A 2 -11.10 -21.66 -12.89
N ARG A 3 -10.01 -22.43 -12.78
CA ARG A 3 -8.80 -22.01 -12.07
C ARG A 3 -8.12 -20.97 -12.96
N ARG A 4 -8.55 -19.71 -12.91
CA ARG A 4 -7.74 -18.61 -13.48
C ARG A 4 -6.32 -18.74 -12.95
N GLU A 5 -5.39 -19.07 -13.83
CA GLU A 5 -3.96 -19.07 -13.53
C GLU A 5 -3.58 -17.71 -12.94
N ARG A 6 -2.63 -17.72 -12.01
CA ARG A 6 -2.13 -16.48 -11.44
C ARG A 6 -1.45 -15.70 -12.56
N ASP A 7 -1.91 -14.47 -12.77
CA ASP A 7 -1.27 -13.56 -13.72
C ASP A 7 0.04 -13.02 -13.13
N TYR A 8 1.15 -13.62 -13.58
CA TYR A 8 2.50 -13.22 -13.20
C TYR A 8 2.89 -11.83 -13.71
N SER A 9 2.21 -11.33 -14.75
CA SER A 9 2.48 -10.00 -15.33
C SER A 9 2.17 -8.90 -14.32
N ILE A 10 1.10 -9.07 -13.54
CA ILE A 10 0.69 -8.11 -12.51
C ILE A 10 1.66 -8.13 -11.31
N ASP A 11 2.13 -9.32 -10.93
CA ASP A 11 3.18 -9.46 -9.90
C ASP A 11 4.50 -8.82 -10.37
N PHE A 12 4.83 -8.91 -11.67
CA PHE A 12 5.99 -8.22 -12.26
C PHE A 12 5.85 -6.70 -12.20
N VAL A 13 4.71 -6.14 -12.63
CA VAL A 13 4.46 -4.69 -12.55
C VAL A 13 4.56 -4.19 -11.11
N LYS A 14 4.05 -4.96 -10.14
CA LYS A 14 4.21 -4.65 -8.72
C LYS A 14 5.68 -4.57 -8.31
N GLY A 15 6.51 -5.51 -8.77
CA GLY A 15 7.95 -5.51 -8.50
C GLY A 15 8.67 -4.29 -9.09
N VAL A 16 8.35 -3.92 -10.33
CA VAL A 16 8.89 -2.72 -10.99
C VAL A 16 8.48 -1.45 -10.24
N ALA A 17 7.23 -1.36 -9.79
CA ALA A 17 6.76 -0.22 -9.00
C ALA A 17 7.54 -0.09 -7.68
N ILE A 18 7.81 -1.18 -6.97
CA ILE A 18 8.63 -1.16 -5.75
C ILE A 18 10.04 -0.64 -6.04
N LEU A 19 10.69 -1.13 -7.10
CA LEU A 19 12.03 -0.65 -7.50
C LEU A 19 12.03 0.85 -7.76
N PHE A 20 11.03 1.37 -8.44
CA PHE A 20 10.90 2.80 -8.71
C PHE A 20 10.65 3.63 -7.45
N VAL A 21 9.88 3.13 -6.47
CA VAL A 21 9.74 3.79 -5.16
C VAL A 21 11.09 3.87 -4.44
N ILE A 22 11.88 2.79 -4.47
CA ILE A 22 13.22 2.78 -3.86
C ILE A 22 14.12 3.79 -4.56
N LEU A 23 14.17 3.80 -5.89
CA LEU A 23 14.99 4.74 -6.64
C LEU A 23 14.60 6.20 -6.37
N LEU A 24 13.29 6.50 -6.29
CA LEU A 24 12.80 7.86 -6.01
C LEU A 24 13.28 8.39 -4.66
N HIS A 25 13.30 7.53 -3.64
CA HIS A 25 13.76 7.93 -2.30
C HIS A 25 15.29 8.02 -2.17
N ASN A 26 16.05 7.37 -3.05
CA ASN A 26 17.51 7.36 -3.01
C ASN A 26 18.16 8.34 -3.99
N MET A 27 17.47 8.72 -5.07
CA MET A 27 17.96 9.62 -6.12
C MET A 27 16.96 10.73 -6.47
N PRO A 28 16.49 11.53 -5.50
CA PRO A 28 15.39 12.48 -5.71
C PRO A 28 15.70 13.62 -6.71
N ASN A 29 16.97 13.94 -6.94
CA ASN A 29 17.39 15.13 -7.72
C ASN A 29 18.03 14.81 -9.08
N GLU A 30 18.18 13.52 -9.44
CA GLU A 30 19.02 13.10 -10.58
C GLU A 30 18.23 12.91 -11.90
N SER A 31 16.92 13.19 -11.95
CA SER A 31 16.22 13.17 -13.24
C SER A 31 14.95 14.02 -13.29
N ILE A 32 14.87 14.92 -14.27
CA ILE A 32 13.69 15.77 -14.57
C ILE A 32 12.50 14.92 -15.06
N TYR A 33 12.77 13.72 -15.61
CA TYR A 33 11.76 12.73 -16.00
C TYR A 33 11.22 11.89 -14.83
N SER A 34 11.81 11.98 -13.63
CA SER A 34 11.35 11.22 -12.45
C SER A 34 9.99 11.64 -11.93
N ILE A 35 9.64 12.93 -12.03
CA ILE A 35 8.45 13.47 -11.37
C ILE A 35 7.16 12.92 -12.01
N ALA A 36 7.13 12.79 -13.34
CA ALA A 36 5.93 12.34 -14.06
C ALA A 36 5.73 10.82 -14.08
N TYR A 37 6.81 10.03 -14.21
CA TYR A 37 6.73 8.56 -14.34
C TYR A 37 7.09 7.81 -13.05
N ILE A 38 8.11 8.26 -12.31
CA ILE A 38 8.56 7.61 -11.07
C ILE A 38 7.75 8.13 -9.87
N GLY A 39 7.31 9.39 -9.88
CA GLY A 39 6.40 9.96 -8.88
C GLY A 39 5.08 9.19 -8.75
N GLN A 40 4.67 8.50 -9.82
CA GLN A 40 3.48 7.64 -9.84
C GLN A 40 3.75 6.20 -9.35
N ALA A 41 4.98 5.87 -8.97
CA ALA A 41 5.33 4.52 -8.51
C ALA A 41 4.56 4.12 -7.24
N VAL A 42 4.34 5.06 -6.31
CA VAL A 42 3.54 4.81 -5.10
C VAL A 42 2.05 4.57 -5.46
N PRO A 43 1.36 5.45 -6.23
CA PRO A 43 0.03 5.18 -6.75
C PRO A 43 -0.10 3.87 -7.53
N LEU A 44 0.83 3.56 -8.43
CA LEU A 44 0.83 2.33 -9.22
C LEU A 44 0.96 1.09 -8.33
N PHE A 45 1.86 1.14 -7.35
CA PHE A 45 2.06 0.06 -6.38
C PHE A 45 0.81 -0.20 -5.53
N LEU A 46 0.15 0.86 -5.08
CA LEU A 46 -1.12 0.78 -4.35
C LEU A 46 -2.24 0.21 -5.24
N LEU A 47 -2.35 0.68 -6.48
CA LEU A 47 -3.36 0.20 -7.44
C LEU A 47 -3.22 -1.29 -7.71
N VAL A 48 -2.01 -1.75 -8.06
CA VAL A 48 -1.73 -3.16 -8.35
C VAL A 48 -1.96 -4.03 -7.11
N SER A 49 -1.54 -3.56 -5.93
CA SER A 49 -1.76 -4.28 -4.67
C SER A 49 -3.25 -4.38 -4.31
N SER A 50 -4.02 -3.33 -4.52
CA SER A 50 -5.47 -3.30 -4.33
C SER A 50 -6.19 -4.24 -5.30
N TYR A 51 -5.80 -4.24 -6.57
CA TYR A 51 -6.37 -5.14 -7.58
C TYR A 51 -6.17 -6.63 -7.23
N LEU A 52 -4.94 -7.01 -6.87
CA LEU A 52 -4.63 -8.38 -6.45
C LEU A 52 -5.41 -8.78 -5.18
N THR A 53 -5.59 -7.82 -4.26
CA THR A 53 -6.34 -8.03 -3.02
C THR A 53 -7.84 -8.18 -3.30
N TYR A 54 -8.39 -7.38 -4.23
CA TYR A 54 -9.76 -7.48 -4.73
C TYR A 54 -10.06 -8.85 -5.35
N GLY A 55 -9.20 -9.33 -6.25
CA GLY A 55 -9.35 -10.67 -6.83
C GLY A 55 -9.23 -11.79 -5.77
N GLY A 56 -8.53 -11.54 -4.67
CA GLY A 56 -8.53 -12.40 -3.48
C GLY A 56 -9.86 -12.36 -2.71
N PHE A 57 -10.43 -11.16 -2.55
CA PHE A 57 -11.73 -10.94 -1.89
C PHE A 57 -12.87 -11.62 -2.65
N GLN A 58 -12.98 -11.41 -3.97
CA GLN A 58 -14.04 -12.02 -4.79
C GLN A 58 -14.08 -13.55 -4.69
N ARG A 59 -12.92 -14.21 -4.58
CA ARG A 59 -12.83 -15.67 -4.47
C ARG A 59 -13.21 -16.21 -3.09
N LYS A 60 -13.01 -15.42 -2.03
CA LYS A 60 -13.16 -15.87 -0.64
C LYS A 60 -14.43 -15.35 0.03
N GLY A 61 -15.03 -14.29 -0.52
CA GLY A 61 -16.13 -13.56 0.10
C GLY A 61 -15.71 -12.83 1.39
N PHE A 62 -16.67 -12.17 2.02
CA PHE A 62 -16.44 -11.33 3.21
C PHE A 62 -15.88 -12.13 4.41
N ASN A 63 -16.51 -13.23 4.78
CA ASN A 63 -16.08 -14.08 5.90
C ASN A 63 -14.71 -14.72 5.64
N GLY A 64 -14.44 -15.11 4.38
CA GLY A 64 -13.16 -15.66 4.00
C GLY A 64 -12.05 -14.61 4.01
N TYR A 65 -12.34 -13.35 3.65
CA TYR A 65 -11.39 -12.25 3.65
C TYR A 65 -10.92 -11.90 5.07
N PHE A 66 -11.84 -11.74 6.02
CA PHE A 66 -11.58 -11.43 7.43
C PHE A 66 -11.24 -12.65 8.30
N SER A 67 -11.05 -13.83 7.69
CA SER A 67 -10.60 -15.01 8.43
C SER A 67 -9.27 -14.74 9.15
N ALA A 68 -9.11 -15.28 10.36
CA ALA A 68 -7.89 -15.13 11.17
C ALA A 68 -6.61 -15.49 10.39
N ARG A 69 -6.68 -16.49 9.50
CA ARG A 69 -5.57 -16.88 8.62
C ARG A 69 -5.17 -15.79 7.63
N ASN A 70 -6.12 -15.09 7.03
CA ASN A 70 -5.83 -14.01 6.08
C ASN A 70 -5.40 -12.73 6.79
N VAL A 71 -6.02 -12.41 7.92
CA VAL A 71 -5.59 -11.29 8.78
C VAL A 71 -4.15 -11.51 9.21
N LYS A 72 -3.82 -12.71 9.71
CA LYS A 72 -2.44 -13.07 10.05
C LYS A 72 -1.51 -12.94 8.84
N LYS A 73 -1.90 -13.50 7.68
CA LYS A 73 -1.08 -13.41 6.46
C LYS A 73 -0.86 -11.96 5.99
N MET A 74 -1.86 -11.10 6.16
CA MET A 74 -1.76 -9.67 5.86
C MET A 74 -0.82 -8.98 6.85
N LEU A 75 -0.98 -9.26 8.16
CA LEU A 75 -0.16 -8.71 9.22
C LEU A 75 1.31 -9.15 9.07
N ASP A 76 1.56 -10.44 8.81
CA ASP A 76 2.91 -10.98 8.56
C ASP A 76 3.57 -10.33 7.35
N ARG A 77 2.79 -10.00 6.31
CA ARG A 77 3.32 -9.35 5.10
C ARG A 77 3.75 -7.90 5.34
N VAL A 78 3.07 -7.18 6.24
CA VAL A 78 3.24 -5.73 6.42
C VAL A 78 4.01 -5.42 7.69
N SER A 79 3.60 -6.00 8.80
CA SER A 79 4.15 -5.73 10.13
C SER A 79 5.55 -6.31 10.29
N LEU A 80 5.80 -7.52 9.80
CA LEU A 80 7.11 -8.15 9.93
C LEU A 80 8.24 -7.33 9.26
N PRO A 81 8.14 -6.94 7.96
CA PRO A 81 9.18 -6.09 7.37
C PRO A 81 9.22 -4.71 8.02
N PHE A 82 8.08 -4.15 8.43
CA PHE A 82 8.04 -2.83 9.07
C PHE A 82 8.75 -2.80 10.42
N PHE A 83 8.46 -3.75 11.32
CA PHE A 83 9.12 -3.83 12.61
C PHE A 83 10.61 -4.11 12.47
N LEU A 84 11.02 -5.00 11.55
CA LEU A 84 12.44 -5.22 11.26
C LEU A 84 13.15 -3.93 10.83
N LEU A 85 12.51 -3.11 9.99
CA LEU A 85 13.06 -1.82 9.57
C LEU A 85 13.10 -0.82 10.72
N ILE A 86 12.05 -0.69 11.52
CA ILE A 86 12.06 0.21 12.68
C ILE A 86 13.12 -0.20 13.71
N PHE A 87 13.22 -1.47 14.05
CA PHE A 87 14.23 -1.94 15.01
C PHE A 87 15.64 -1.71 14.49
N SER A 88 15.92 -2.01 13.22
CA SER A 88 17.22 -1.73 12.62
C SER A 88 17.52 -0.24 12.57
N GLN A 89 16.55 0.61 12.22
CA GLN A 89 16.71 2.07 12.26
C GLN A 89 17.00 2.58 13.68
N CYS A 90 16.25 2.13 14.69
CA CYS A 90 16.48 2.49 16.09
C CYS A 90 17.88 2.07 16.54
N ALA A 91 18.33 0.86 16.18
CA ALA A 91 19.68 0.40 16.50
C ALA A 91 20.76 1.27 15.84
N ILE A 92 20.60 1.59 14.55
CA ILE A 92 21.52 2.47 13.82
C ILE A 92 21.54 3.88 14.45
N PHE A 93 20.39 4.46 14.77
CA PHE A 93 20.31 5.77 15.42
C PHE A 93 20.96 5.77 16.80
N TYR A 94 20.74 4.72 17.59
CA TYR A 94 21.38 4.57 18.89
C TYR A 94 22.91 4.48 18.77
N LEU A 95 23.42 3.70 17.81
CA LEU A 95 24.86 3.54 17.57
C LEU A 95 25.53 4.81 16.99
N LEU A 96 24.87 5.53 16.08
CA LEU A 96 25.46 6.69 15.40
C LEU A 96 25.25 8.02 16.14
N LYS A 97 24.11 8.21 16.81
CA LYS A 97 23.72 9.47 17.44
C LYS A 97 23.57 9.39 18.96
N GLY A 98 23.78 8.22 19.57
CA GLY A 98 23.72 8.05 21.03
C GLY A 98 22.33 8.13 21.64
N GLY A 99 21.26 8.12 20.82
CA GLY A 99 19.89 8.23 21.30
C GLY A 99 18.84 8.10 20.18
N VAL A 100 17.61 7.80 20.59
CA VAL A 100 16.45 7.67 19.69
C VAL A 100 15.45 8.77 20.03
N ASP A 101 14.98 9.50 19.01
CA ASP A 101 13.92 10.50 19.16
C ASP A 101 12.55 9.80 19.16
N TRP A 102 12.10 9.44 20.36
CA TRP A 102 10.83 8.73 20.60
C TRP A 102 9.61 9.56 20.23
N GLN A 103 9.67 10.89 20.40
CA GLN A 103 8.57 11.79 20.09
C GLN A 103 8.31 11.80 18.58
N ARG A 104 9.38 11.90 17.78
CA ARG A 104 9.27 11.85 16.32
C ARG A 104 8.77 10.50 15.83
N LEU A 105 9.23 9.40 16.42
CA LEU A 105 8.77 8.06 16.06
C LEU A 105 7.27 7.89 16.28
N TYR A 106 6.72 8.39 17.40
CA TYR A 106 5.30 8.27 17.69
C TYR A 106 4.44 9.17 16.77
N MET A 107 4.84 10.43 16.57
CA MET A 107 4.07 11.37 15.75
C MET A 107 4.05 11.00 14.26
N GLN A 108 5.15 10.42 13.74
CA GLN A 108 5.27 10.06 12.32
C GLN A 108 4.98 8.57 12.06
N GLY A 109 4.65 7.80 13.10
CA GLY A 109 4.40 6.37 13.02
C GLY A 109 5.59 5.57 12.50
N GLY A 110 6.83 6.04 12.72
CA GLY A 110 8.10 5.49 12.24
C GLY A 110 9.07 6.57 11.76
N PHE A 111 10.26 6.17 11.28
CA PHE A 111 11.28 7.11 10.79
C PHE A 111 11.31 7.18 9.25
N GLY A 112 11.24 8.41 8.74
CA GLY A 112 11.42 8.70 7.31
C GLY A 112 10.11 8.74 6.52
N PRO A 113 10.16 9.20 5.27
CA PRO A 113 8.96 9.41 4.46
C PRO A 113 8.20 8.12 4.17
N GLY A 114 8.81 6.93 4.22
CA GLY A 114 8.12 5.67 3.95
C GLY A 114 7.31 5.10 5.13
N SER A 115 7.39 5.68 6.33
CA SER A 115 6.78 5.12 7.55
C SER A 115 5.25 5.08 7.53
N TYR A 116 4.62 5.94 6.72
CA TYR A 116 3.16 5.98 6.59
C TYR A 116 2.60 4.75 5.85
N TYR A 117 3.42 4.06 5.04
CA TYR A 117 2.94 3.06 4.09
C TYR A 117 2.20 1.88 4.74
N PRO A 118 2.72 1.25 5.81
CA PRO A 118 2.00 0.18 6.52
C PRO A 118 0.61 0.59 6.98
N TRP A 119 0.48 1.84 7.44
CA TRP A 119 -0.78 2.40 7.91
C TRP A 119 -1.77 2.61 6.76
N ILE A 120 -1.33 3.20 5.65
CA ILE A 120 -2.16 3.35 4.45
C ILE A 120 -2.57 1.98 3.91
N TYR A 121 -1.65 1.02 3.82
CA TYR A 121 -1.97 -0.31 3.33
C TYR A 121 -3.03 -0.99 4.20
N LEU A 122 -2.92 -0.88 5.54
CA LEU A 122 -3.90 -1.43 6.46
C LEU A 122 -5.27 -0.73 6.33
N GLN A 123 -5.28 0.59 6.19
CA GLN A 123 -6.51 1.36 5.91
C GLN A 123 -7.17 0.91 4.60
N CYS A 124 -6.42 0.83 3.51
CA CYS A 124 -6.92 0.35 2.22
C CYS A 124 -7.46 -1.08 2.33
N TRP A 125 -6.76 -1.96 3.05
CA TRP A 125 -7.19 -3.35 3.25
C TRP A 125 -8.53 -3.47 4.00
N LEU A 126 -8.76 -2.61 5.01
CA LEU A 126 -10.01 -2.55 5.77
C LEU A 126 -11.15 -1.89 5.00
N ILE A 127 -10.86 -0.82 4.25
CA ILE A 127 -11.85 -0.05 3.48
C ILE A 127 -12.30 -0.80 2.22
N LEU A 128 -11.43 -1.65 1.65
CA LEU A 128 -11.71 -2.41 0.42
C LEU A 128 -13.11 -3.07 0.39
N PRO A 129 -13.53 -3.91 1.35
CA PRO A 129 -14.86 -4.54 1.33
C PRO A 129 -16.01 -3.54 1.30
N PHE A 130 -15.87 -2.39 1.97
CA PHE A 130 -16.86 -1.32 1.96
C PHE A 130 -16.96 -0.67 0.58
N VAL A 131 -15.82 -0.40 -0.06
CA VAL A 131 -15.78 0.14 -1.43
C VAL A 131 -16.41 -0.84 -2.42
N ILE A 132 -16.14 -2.14 -2.29
CA ILE A 132 -16.75 -3.17 -3.14
C ILE A 132 -18.26 -3.20 -2.96
N PHE A 133 -18.74 -3.16 -1.72
CA PHE A 133 -20.16 -3.10 -1.42
C PHE A 133 -20.82 -1.87 -2.06
N LEU A 134 -20.23 -0.69 -1.86
CA LEU A 134 -20.72 0.57 -2.43
C LEU A 134 -20.79 0.51 -3.97
N VAL A 135 -19.73 0.04 -4.62
CA VAL A 135 -19.66 -0.07 -6.08
C VAL A 135 -20.65 -1.09 -6.62
N ASN A 136 -20.88 -2.21 -5.92
CA ASN A 136 -21.87 -3.21 -6.34
C ASN A 136 -23.32 -2.73 -6.17
N CYS A 137 -23.59 -1.83 -5.21
CA CYS A 137 -24.90 -1.21 -5.03
C CYS A 137 -25.19 -0.10 -6.05
N LEU A 138 -24.17 0.43 -6.71
CA LEU A 138 -24.29 1.55 -7.65
C LEU A 138 -24.15 1.08 -9.10
N SER A 139 -24.87 1.73 -10.02
CA SER A 139 -24.62 1.51 -11.45
C SER A 139 -23.27 2.10 -11.85
N PHE A 140 -22.63 1.54 -12.87
CA PHE A 140 -21.33 2.02 -13.38
C PHE A 140 -21.29 3.54 -13.58
N ARG A 141 -22.35 4.12 -14.15
CA ARG A 141 -22.48 5.57 -14.35
C ARG A 141 -22.48 6.35 -13.03
N ARG A 142 -23.20 5.85 -12.01
CA ARG A 142 -23.24 6.50 -10.69
C ARG A 142 -21.91 6.36 -9.96
N SER A 143 -21.26 5.19 -10.03
CA SER A 143 -19.92 4.98 -9.46
C SER A 143 -18.88 5.91 -10.10
N PHE A 144 -18.95 6.12 -11.42
CA PHE A 144 -18.08 7.06 -12.12
C PHE A 144 -18.31 8.52 -11.69
N VAL A 145 -19.58 8.95 -11.58
CA VAL A 145 -19.91 10.29 -11.08
C VAL A 145 -19.45 10.48 -9.63
N LEU A 146 -19.61 9.45 -8.78
CA LEU A 146 -19.15 9.48 -7.39
C LEU A 146 -17.63 9.61 -7.31
N PHE A 147 -16.89 8.88 -8.14
CA PHE A 147 -15.44 8.99 -8.25
C PHE A 147 -15.00 10.40 -8.68
N VAL A 148 -15.60 10.95 -9.74
CA VAL A 148 -15.30 12.32 -10.22
C VAL A 148 -15.63 13.35 -9.14
N GLY A 149 -16.74 13.19 -8.42
CA GLY A 149 -17.12 14.06 -7.30
C GLY A 149 -16.12 14.02 -6.15
N ILE A 150 -15.63 12.83 -5.77
CA ILE A 150 -14.58 12.69 -4.74
C ILE A 150 -13.28 13.36 -5.20
N CYS A 151 -12.87 13.18 -6.46
CA CYS A 151 -11.68 13.84 -7.00
C CYS A 151 -11.81 15.36 -7.00
N ALA A 152 -12.97 15.89 -7.38
CA ALA A 152 -13.22 17.34 -7.41
C ALA A 152 -13.34 17.98 -6.00
N LEU A 153 -13.71 17.21 -4.98
CA LEU A 153 -13.78 17.66 -3.58
C LEU A 153 -12.44 17.52 -2.84
N GLY A 154 -11.48 16.79 -3.41
CA GLY A 154 -10.18 16.50 -2.81
C GLY A 154 -9.06 17.48 -3.20
N GLU A 155 -9.37 18.48 -4.04
CA GLU A 155 -8.53 19.66 -4.29
C GLU A 155 -8.85 20.79 -3.29
#